data_AF-A0A1J7C465-F1
#
_entry.id   AF-A0A1J7C465-F1
#
_cell.length_a   1.000
_cell.length_b   1.000
_cell.length_c   1.000
_cell.angle_alpha   90.00
_cell.angle_beta   90.00
_cell.angle_gamma   90.00
#
_symmetry.space_group_name_H-M   'P 1'
#
loop_
_entity.id
_entity.type
_entity.pdbx_description
1 polymer ?
#
loop_
_entity_poly.entity_id
_entity_poly.type
_entity_poly.pdbx_seq_one_letter_code
_entity_poly.pdbx_strand_id
1 'polypeptide(L)'
;MKTLETLLAAMAELLIKLEATLAQEQQLLSAGQVNAPLLHRTTETKDEQLSTLQHMNYQRQLLEQETGLQAPYESDAGLQANWEIILNHTRALQQRNQRNGLLLDVHLKLNQRGLSTMTEQRSLSRMYDPTGHASAQALLGPKFSV
;
A
#
# COMPACT_ATOMS: atom_id res chain seq x y z
N MET A 1 -25.86 -26.19 -4.64
CA MET A 1 -25.49 -25.45 -5.87
C MET A 1 -25.73 -23.94 -5.76
N LYS A 2 -26.91 -23.46 -5.35
CA LYS A 2 -27.19 -22.00 -5.20
C LYS A 2 -26.26 -21.22 -4.25
N THR A 3 -25.62 -21.89 -3.29
CA THR A 3 -24.73 -21.27 -2.28
C THR A 3 -23.36 -20.86 -2.84
N LEU A 4 -22.80 -21.63 -3.77
CA LEU A 4 -21.49 -21.31 -4.36
C LEU A 4 -21.62 -20.15 -5.35
N GLU A 5 -22.66 -20.16 -6.18
CA GLU A 5 -22.95 -19.07 -7.13
C GLU A 5 -23.18 -17.73 -6.41
N THR A 6 -23.95 -17.73 -5.31
CA THR A 6 -24.16 -16.51 -4.52
C THR A 6 -22.88 -16.04 -3.82
N LEU A 7 -22.02 -16.96 -3.38
CA LEU A 7 -20.73 -16.62 -2.78
C LEU A 7 -19.77 -16.01 -3.82
N LEU A 8 -19.72 -16.58 -5.04
CA LEU A 8 -18.93 -16.04 -6.14
C LEU A 8 -19.42 -14.66 -6.60
N ALA A 9 -20.73 -14.45 -6.68
CA ALA A 9 -21.32 -13.15 -6.97
C ALA A 9 -20.96 -12.11 -5.90
N ALA A 10 -21.06 -12.48 -4.62
CA ALA A 10 -20.67 -11.60 -3.52
C ALA A 10 -19.16 -11.27 -3.53
N MET A 11 -18.30 -12.23 -3.89
CA MET A 11 -16.87 -11.99 -4.09
C MET A 11 -16.62 -10.98 -5.23
N ALA A 12 -17.34 -11.12 -6.35
CA ALA A 12 -17.22 -10.19 -7.48
C ALA A 12 -17.62 -8.76 -7.10
N GLU A 13 -18.72 -8.59 -6.37
CA GLU A 13 -19.13 -7.26 -5.86
C GLU A 13 -18.10 -6.64 -4.91
N LEU A 14 -17.48 -7.47 -4.05
CA LEU A 14 -16.46 -7.00 -3.11
C LEU A 14 -15.19 -6.57 -3.85
N LEU A 15 -14.80 -7.29 -4.91
CA LEU A 15 -13.67 -6.91 -5.77
C LEU A 15 -13.90 -5.57 -6.48
N ILE A 16 -15.12 -5.30 -6.96
CA ILE A 16 -15.48 -4.00 -7.57
C ILE A 16 -15.36 -2.87 -6.55
N LYS A 17 -15.84 -3.09 -5.31
CA LYS A 17 -15.70 -2.11 -4.23
C LYS A 17 -14.24 -1.84 -3.90
N LEU A 18 -13.42 -2.89 -3.81
CA LEU A 18 -11.98 -2.79 -3.52
C LEU A 18 -11.25 -2.03 -4.64
N GLU A 19 -11.65 -2.23 -5.90
CA GLU A 19 -11.09 -1.48 -7.03
C GLU A 19 -11.34 0.03 -6.91
N ALA A 20 -12.55 0.43 -6.51
CA ALA A 20 -12.88 1.83 -6.28
C ALA A 20 -12.06 2.42 -5.12
N THR A 21 -11.90 1.68 -4.02
CA THR A 21 -11.08 2.08 -2.87
C THR A 21 -9.60 2.25 -3.26
N LEU A 22 -9.04 1.34 -4.07
CA LEU A 22 -7.66 1.47 -4.57
C LEU A 22 -7.49 2.64 -5.54
N ALA A 23 -8.48 2.94 -6.37
CA ALA A 23 -8.44 4.10 -7.26
C ALA A 23 -8.42 5.41 -6.46
N GLN A 24 -9.20 5.49 -5.39
CA GLN A 24 -9.20 6.62 -4.46
C GLN A 24 -7.85 6.74 -3.72
N GLU A 25 -7.28 5.62 -3.25
CA GLU A 25 -5.95 5.57 -2.65
C GLU A 25 -4.88 6.12 -3.61
N GLN A 26 -4.93 5.70 -4.88
CA GLN A 26 -3.99 6.16 -5.91
C GLN A 26 -4.13 7.66 -6.19
N GLN A 27 -5.35 8.20 -6.20
CA GLN A 27 -5.58 9.65 -6.36
C GLN A 27 -5.01 10.44 -5.18
N LEU A 28 -5.23 9.96 -3.94
CA LEU A 28 -4.70 10.60 -2.73
C LEU A 28 -3.17 10.56 -2.68
N LEU A 29 -2.55 9.48 -3.16
CA LEU A 29 -1.09 9.36 -3.26
C LEU A 29 -0.48 10.18 -4.41
N SER A 30 -1.25 10.42 -5.46
CA SER A 30 -0.83 11.23 -6.62
C SER A 30 -1.08 12.73 -6.40
N ALA A 31 -1.85 13.11 -5.38
CA ALA A 31 -2.02 14.49 -4.99
C ALA A 31 -0.69 15.06 -4.48
N GLY A 32 -0.37 16.31 -4.85
CA GLY A 32 0.91 16.96 -4.53
C GLY A 32 1.22 17.09 -3.02
N GLN A 33 0.25 16.86 -2.15
CA GLN A 33 0.44 16.65 -0.71
C GLN A 33 -0.31 15.40 -0.27
N VAL A 34 0.39 14.46 0.36
CA VAL A 34 -0.18 13.23 0.90
C VAL A 34 -1.03 13.55 2.12
N ASN A 35 -2.35 13.34 2.03
CA ASN A 35 -3.25 13.48 3.17
C ASN A 35 -3.20 12.21 4.03
N ALA A 36 -2.30 12.18 5.01
CA ALA A 36 -2.06 11.00 5.84
C ALA A 36 -3.32 10.46 6.58
N PRO A 37 -4.20 11.30 7.16
CA PRO A 37 -5.45 10.84 7.77
C PRO A 37 -6.41 10.16 6.78
N LEU A 38 -6.55 10.70 5.56
CA LEU A 38 -7.40 10.08 4.54
C LEU A 38 -6.78 8.79 4.00
N LEU A 39 -5.47 8.79 3.78
CA LEU A 39 -4.73 7.58 3.38
C LEU A 39 -4.94 6.45 4.40
N HIS A 40 -4.78 6.77 5.69
CA HIS A 40 -4.94 5.79 6.76
C HIS A 40 -6.33 5.14 6.77
N ARG A 41 -7.40 5.94 6.66
CA ARG A 41 -8.78 5.43 6.56
C ARG A 41 -8.99 4.55 5.33
N THR A 42 -8.42 4.94 4.19
CA THR A 42 -8.48 4.14 2.96
C THR A 42 -7.73 2.82 3.11
N THR A 43 -6.60 2.81 3.82
CA THR A 43 -5.86 1.58 4.16
C THR A 43 -6.65 0.68 5.11
N GLU A 44 -7.26 1.23 6.17
CA GLU A 44 -8.11 0.46 7.10
C GLU A 44 -9.29 -0.21 6.36
N THR A 45 -9.97 0.54 5.49
CA THR A 45 -11.09 0.01 4.68
C THR A 45 -10.63 -1.16 3.79
N LYS A 46 -9.43 -1.06 3.21
CA LYS A 46 -8.83 -2.11 2.37
C LYS A 46 -8.49 -3.36 3.20
N ASP A 47 -7.97 -3.20 4.41
CA ASP A 47 -7.66 -4.31 5.30
C ASP A 47 -8.93 -5.07 5.73
N GLU A 48 -10.01 -4.35 6.03
CA GLU A 48 -11.33 -4.95 6.33
C GLU A 48 -11.87 -5.76 5.13
N GLN A 49 -11.79 -5.19 3.93
CA GLN A 49 -12.23 -5.86 2.70
C GLN A 49 -11.37 -7.10 2.39
N LEU A 50 -10.05 -7.03 2.61
CA LEU A 50 -9.13 -8.14 2.39
C LEU A 50 -9.38 -9.28 3.39
N SER A 51 -9.61 -8.95 4.66
CA SER A 51 -9.97 -9.92 5.70
C SER A 51 -11.28 -10.64 5.35
N THR A 52 -12.28 -9.89 4.87
CA THR A 52 -13.55 -10.46 4.40
C THR A 52 -13.33 -11.39 3.21
N LEU A 53 -12.51 -10.98 2.22
CA LEU A 53 -12.19 -11.80 1.05
C LEU A 53 -11.44 -13.09 1.42
N GLN A 54 -10.52 -13.02 2.40
CA GLN A 54 -9.84 -14.20 2.93
C GLN A 54 -10.82 -15.17 3.57
N HIS A 55 -11.77 -14.67 4.36
CA HIS A 55 -12.82 -15.49 4.95
C HIS A 55 -13.68 -16.17 3.87
N MET A 56 -14.10 -15.43 2.84
CA MET A 56 -14.87 -15.99 1.72
C MET A 56 -14.09 -17.06 0.95
N ASN A 57 -12.78 -16.88 0.76
CA ASN A 57 -11.95 -17.89 0.12
C ASN A 57 -11.80 -19.16 0.99
N TYR A 58 -11.69 -19.02 2.31
CA TYR A 58 -11.71 -20.16 3.23
C TYR A 58 -13.04 -20.93 3.14
N GLN A 59 -14.17 -20.23 3.13
CA GLN A 59 -15.48 -20.84 2.94
C GLN A 59 -15.61 -21.54 1.58
N ARG A 60 -15.07 -20.94 0.51
CA ARG A 60 -14.99 -21.58 -0.81
C ARG A 60 -14.23 -22.90 -0.75
N GLN A 61 -13.05 -22.93 -0.11
CA GLN A 61 -12.24 -24.15 0.01
C GLN A 61 -12.95 -25.27 0.81
N LEU A 62 -13.72 -24.91 1.85
CA LEU A 62 -14.53 -25.89 2.57
C LEU A 62 -15.64 -26.47 1.68
N LEU A 63 -16.36 -25.62 0.96
CA LEU A 63 -17.40 -26.06 0.01
C LEU A 63 -16.83 -26.92 -1.12
N GLU A 64 -15.62 -26.63 -1.61
CA GLU A 64 -14.92 -27.46 -2.58
C GLU A 64 -14.65 -28.87 -2.03
N GLN A 65 -14.19 -28.97 -0.79
CA GLN A 65 -13.96 -30.26 -0.12
C GLN A 65 -15.26 -31.04 0.09
N GLU A 66 -16.34 -30.36 0.49
CA GLU A 66 -17.65 -30.99 0.73
C GLU A 66 -18.33 -31.47 -0.56
N THR A 67 -18.15 -30.74 -1.67
CA THR A 67 -18.81 -31.04 -2.95
C THR A 67 -17.94 -31.84 -3.91
N GLY A 68 -16.65 -32.03 -3.61
CA GLY A 68 -15.68 -32.70 -4.49
C GLY A 68 -15.38 -31.92 -5.78
N LEU A 69 -15.77 -30.65 -5.84
CA LEU A 69 -15.51 -29.75 -6.96
C LEU A 69 -14.24 -28.94 -6.67
N GLN A 70 -13.40 -28.76 -7.67
CA GLN A 70 -12.15 -28.00 -7.53
C GLN A 70 -12.04 -26.95 -8.63
N ALA A 71 -11.69 -25.71 -8.28
CA ALA A 71 -11.30 -24.69 -9.24
C ALA A 71 -10.16 -25.22 -10.15
N PRO A 72 -10.24 -25.08 -11.48
CA PRO A 72 -11.02 -24.08 -12.23
C PRO A 72 -12.46 -24.46 -12.61
N TYR A 73 -13.07 -25.46 -11.96
CA TYR A 73 -14.47 -25.87 -12.15
C TYR A 73 -14.81 -26.22 -13.60
N GLU A 74 -13.92 -26.94 -14.29
CA GLU A 74 -14.06 -27.33 -15.71
C GLU A 74 -15.37 -28.08 -16.01
N SER A 75 -15.96 -28.70 -14.98
CA SER A 75 -17.22 -29.42 -15.04
C SER A 75 -18.45 -28.52 -15.21
N ASP A 76 -18.35 -27.22 -14.91
CA ASP A 76 -19.45 -26.26 -14.94
C ASP A 76 -18.99 -24.94 -15.58
N ALA A 77 -19.45 -24.70 -16.82
CA ALA A 77 -19.08 -23.52 -17.58
C ALA A 77 -19.51 -22.18 -16.92
N GLY A 78 -20.57 -22.18 -16.12
CA GLY A 78 -21.02 -20.99 -15.38
C GLY A 78 -20.11 -20.66 -14.21
N LEU A 79 -19.71 -21.68 -13.44
CA LEU A 79 -18.74 -21.52 -12.35
C LEU A 79 -17.35 -21.16 -12.87
N GLN A 80 -16.92 -21.77 -13.97
CA GLN A 80 -15.64 -21.46 -14.62
C GLN A 80 -15.59 -19.99 -15.07
N ALA A 81 -16.64 -19.49 -15.74
CA ALA A 81 -16.69 -18.09 -16.19
C ALA A 81 -16.61 -17.11 -15.01
N ASN A 82 -17.34 -17.37 -13.92
CA ASN A 82 -17.27 -16.54 -12.71
C ASN A 82 -15.88 -16.59 -12.05
N TRP A 83 -15.23 -17.75 -12.05
CA TRP A 83 -13.88 -17.90 -11.52
C TRP A 83 -12.83 -17.12 -12.33
N GLU A 84 -12.95 -17.11 -13.66
CA GLU A 84 -12.08 -16.31 -14.53
C GLU A 84 -12.23 -14.81 -14.28
N ILE A 85 -13.46 -14.32 -14.05
CA ILE A 85 -13.72 -12.92 -13.69
C ILE A 85 -13.01 -12.57 -12.37
N ILE A 86 -13.17 -13.42 -11.35
CA ILE A 86 -12.51 -13.23 -10.04
C ILE A 86 -10.99 -13.20 -10.19
N LEU A 87 -10.41 -14.11 -10.97
CA LEU A 87 -8.96 -14.15 -11.21
C LEU A 87 -8.46 -12.90 -11.93
N ASN A 88 -9.19 -12.43 -12.94
CA ASN A 88 -8.83 -11.22 -13.69
C ASN A 88 -8.86 -9.97 -12.80
N HIS A 89 -9.91 -9.78 -12.00
CA HIS A 89 -9.98 -8.67 -11.05
C HIS A 89 -8.89 -8.77 -9.99
N THR A 90 -8.65 -9.96 -9.41
CA THR A 90 -7.59 -10.16 -8.42
C THR A 90 -6.21 -9.78 -8.97
N ARG A 91 -5.90 -10.16 -10.22
CA ARG A 91 -4.64 -9.80 -10.88
C ARG A 91 -4.52 -8.28 -11.10
N ALA A 92 -5.59 -7.62 -11.54
CA ALA A 92 -5.60 -6.17 -11.73
C ALA A 92 -5.39 -5.42 -10.39
N LEU A 93 -6.03 -5.89 -9.32
CA LEU A 93 -5.87 -5.33 -7.97
C LEU A 93 -4.44 -5.51 -7.45
N GLN A 94 -3.83 -6.67 -7.67
CA GLN A 94 -2.44 -6.93 -7.29
C GLN A 94 -1.47 -5.95 -7.98
N GLN A 95 -1.66 -5.71 -9.29
CA GLN A 95 -0.84 -4.74 -10.04
C GLN A 95 -1.03 -3.31 -9.52
N ARG A 96 -2.27 -2.89 -9.21
CA ARG A 96 -2.54 -1.58 -8.62
C ARG A 96 -1.92 -1.45 -7.23
N ASN A 97 -2.01 -2.49 -6.41
CA ASN A 97 -1.40 -2.51 -5.08
C ASN A 97 0.13 -2.39 -5.15
N GLN A 98 0.78 -3.10 -6.08
CA GLN A 98 2.22 -2.96 -6.33
C GLN A 98 2.60 -1.53 -6.73
N ARG A 99 1.81 -0.89 -7.59
CA ARG A 99 2.02 0.51 -7.99
C ARG A 99 1.87 1.48 -6.81
N ASN A 100 0.87 1.29 -5.96
CA ASN A 100 0.70 2.10 -4.75
C ASN A 100 1.89 1.93 -3.79
N GLY A 101 2.41 0.70 -3.65
CA GLY A 101 3.63 0.43 -2.88
C GLY A 101 4.87 1.18 -3.41
N LEU A 102 5.05 1.23 -4.74
CA LEU A 102 6.14 2.00 -5.36
C LEU A 102 6.01 3.51 -5.10
N LEU A 103 4.79 4.05 -5.18
CA LEU A 103 4.53 5.47 -4.89
C LEU A 103 4.85 5.82 -3.42
N LEU A 104 4.47 4.94 -2.49
CA LEU A 104 4.79 5.11 -1.07
C LEU A 104 6.31 5.11 -0.81
N ASP A 105 7.05 4.20 -1.44
CA ASP A 105 8.51 4.15 -1.33
C ASP A 105 9.17 5.43 -1.87
N VAL A 106 8.67 5.97 -2.99
CA VAL A 106 9.12 7.27 -3.53
C VAL A 106 8.85 8.41 -2.54
N HIS A 107 7.64 8.49 -1.99
CA HIS A 107 7.28 9.51 -0.99
C HIS A 107 8.14 9.41 0.28
N LEU A 108 8.43 8.20 0.75
CA LEU A 108 9.30 7.98 1.91
C LEU A 108 10.73 8.46 1.63
N LYS A 109 11.28 8.13 0.45
CA LYS A 109 12.61 8.59 0.01
C LYS A 109 12.70 10.11 -0.10
N LEU A 110 11.67 10.75 -0.67
CA LEU A 110 11.62 12.21 -0.79
C LEU A 110 11.52 12.89 0.59
N ASN A 111 10.69 12.36 1.49
CA ASN A 111 10.59 12.85 2.86
C ASN A 111 11.91 12.69 3.63
N GLN A 112 12.57 11.53 3.52
CA GLN A 112 13.88 11.31 4.15
C GLN A 112 14.91 12.30 3.64
N ARG A 113 15.02 12.50 2.30
CA ARG A 113 15.91 13.51 1.71
C ARG A 113 15.59 14.93 2.18
N GLY A 114 14.30 15.29 2.23
CA GLY A 114 13.85 16.56 2.76
C GLY A 114 14.30 16.78 4.21
N LEU A 115 14.07 15.79 5.09
CA LEU A 115 14.52 15.83 6.47
C LEU A 115 16.06 15.92 6.59
N SER A 116 16.81 15.18 5.77
CA SER A 116 18.28 15.25 5.72
C SER A 116 18.74 16.66 5.35
N THR A 117 18.21 17.23 4.27
CA THR A 117 18.59 18.59 3.84
C THR A 117 18.20 19.66 4.86
N MET A 118 17.03 19.57 5.51
CA MET A 118 16.64 20.48 6.58
C MET A 118 17.52 20.34 7.83
N THR A 119 17.96 19.11 8.14
CA THR A 119 18.87 18.84 9.27
C THR A 119 20.28 19.36 8.97
N GLU A 120 20.77 19.16 7.75
CA GLU A 120 22.03 19.74 7.25
C GLU A 120 21.99 21.26 7.28
N GLN A 121 20.93 21.89 6.76
CA GLN A 121 20.73 23.35 6.84
C GLN A 121 20.67 23.85 8.28
N ARG A 122 19.97 23.16 9.19
CA ARG A 122 19.98 23.52 10.62
C ARG A 122 21.36 23.39 11.25
N SER A 123 22.15 22.40 10.86
CA SER A 123 23.52 22.23 11.34
C SER A 123 24.45 23.33 10.81
N LEU A 124 24.32 23.71 9.53
CA LEU A 124 25.06 24.82 8.93
C LEU A 124 24.66 26.17 9.52
N SER A 125 23.37 26.41 9.79
CA SER A 125 22.90 27.62 10.47
C SER A 125 23.30 27.67 11.95
N ARG A 126 23.65 26.54 12.58
CA ARG A 126 24.28 26.52 13.93
C ARG A 126 25.78 26.78 13.90
N MET A 127 26.42 26.78 12.73
CA MET A 127 27.85 27.13 12.63
C MET A 127 28.08 28.64 12.82
N TYR A 128 27.02 29.45 12.75
CA TYR A 128 27.06 30.88 13.03
C TYR A 128 26.00 31.23 14.08
N ASP A 129 26.44 31.71 15.24
CA ASP A 129 25.56 32.26 16.27
C ASP A 129 24.89 33.55 15.74
N PRO A 130 23.70 33.99 16.21
CA PRO A 130 23.06 35.25 15.78
C PRO A 130 23.89 36.52 15.99
N THR A 131 25.04 36.43 16.66
CA THR A 131 26.06 37.47 16.81
C THR A 131 27.11 37.48 15.70
N GLY A 132 27.03 36.58 14.71
CA GLY A 132 27.93 36.52 13.55
C GLY A 132 29.26 35.81 13.80
N HIS A 133 29.44 35.17 14.95
CA HIS A 133 30.66 34.42 15.25
C HIS A 133 30.57 33.00 14.67
N ALA A 134 31.49 32.66 13.76
CA ALA A 134 31.71 31.28 13.37
C ALA A 134 32.16 30.49 14.61
N SER A 135 31.52 29.36 14.93
CA SER A 135 32.06 28.44 15.93
C SER A 135 33.32 27.80 15.35
N ALA A 136 34.46 28.50 15.51
CA ALA A 136 35.78 27.98 15.22
C ALA A 136 36.14 26.91 16.27
N GLN A 137 35.51 25.75 16.14
CA GLN A 137 35.96 24.54 16.80
C GLN A 137 36.23 23.46 15.75
N ALA A 138 36.98 23.86 14.72
CA ALA A 138 37.74 22.94 13.89
C ALA A 138 39.10 23.61 13.63
N LEU A 139 40.17 22.88 13.97
CA LEU A 139 41.60 23.19 13.71
C LEU A 139 42.34 24.02 14.78
N LEU A 140 42.33 23.57 16.04
CA LEU A 140 43.52 23.73 16.90
C LEU A 140 44.27 22.41 16.93
N GLY A 141 45.18 22.25 15.96
CA GLY A 141 46.21 21.21 15.99
C GLY A 141 47.12 21.37 17.23
N PRO A 142 47.89 20.32 17.60
CA PRO A 142 48.69 20.33 18.82
C PRO A 142 49.70 21.48 18.78
N LYS A 143 49.65 22.33 19.80
CA LYS A 143 50.58 23.46 19.97
C LYS A 143 51.99 22.89 20.14
N PHE A 144 52.87 23.14 19.17
CA PHE A 144 54.31 23.02 19.37
C PHE A 144 54.72 24.08 20.39
N SER A 145 55.23 23.64 21.55
CA SER A 145 55.97 24.48 22.50
C SER A 145 57.46 24.45 22.14
N VAL A 146 58.07 25.63 22.13
CA VAL A 146 59.54 25.83 22.16
C VAL A 146 60.00 25.82 23.61
#